data_AF-A0A9E6Q1C2-F1
#
_entry.id   AF-A0A9E6Q1C2-F1
#
_cell.length_a   1.000
_cell.length_b   1.000
_cell.length_c   1.000
_cell.angle_alpha   90.00
_cell.angle_beta   90.00
_cell.angle_gamma   90.00
#
_symmetry.space_group_name_H-M   'P 1'
#
loop_
_entity.id
_entity.type
_entity.pdbx_description
1 polymer ?
#
loop_
_entity_poly.entity_id
_entity_poly.type
_entity_poly.pdbx_seq_one_letter_code
_entity_poly.pdbx_strand_id
1 'polypeptide(L)'
;MKRYKLLKDLPFAKAGEEFKEMHNDGRIVLAPEDWDQHRHEIDINDIKNFDEWFEEIKELEQIYYVDSLGGYVSKIEKNRSAIFPTRIANLKSIGNYFETEEEAKKYLAYLKAKAIIKEDTKGFKPDWNNEDENRYRGCWDLKKDTTIWMYESGAFREPLIFFKSVKDVKESFEKHPNEWRTYLTYEQ
;
A
#
# COMPACT_ATOMS: atom_id res chain seq x y z
N MET A 1 14.07 0.50 10.40
CA MET A 1 14.82 0.40 11.68
C MET A 1 16.12 -0.28 11.35
N LYS A 2 17.26 0.15 11.89
CA LYS A 2 18.52 -0.47 11.52
C LYS A 2 18.58 -1.92 11.98
N ARG A 3 19.21 -2.77 11.18
CA ARG A 3 19.49 -4.17 11.47
C ARG A 3 20.98 -4.38 11.38
N TYR A 4 21.51 -5.27 12.20
CA TYR A 4 22.94 -5.54 12.27
C TYR A 4 23.17 -7.04 12.30
N LYS A 5 24.18 -7.50 11.57
CA LYS A 5 24.63 -8.89 11.56
C LYS A 5 25.84 -9.02 12.47
N LEU A 6 25.82 -9.99 13.37
CA LEU A 6 26.95 -10.29 14.25
C LEU A 6 28.07 -10.98 13.45
N LEU A 7 29.30 -10.47 13.54
CA LEU A 7 30.46 -10.97 12.78
C LEU A 7 31.25 -12.07 13.50
N LYS A 8 31.13 -12.16 14.82
CA LYS A 8 31.90 -13.07 15.69
C LYS A 8 30.98 -13.68 16.75
N ASP A 9 31.28 -14.90 17.18
CA ASP A 9 30.54 -15.55 18.27
C ASP A 9 30.62 -14.72 19.58
N LEU A 10 29.47 -14.53 20.22
CA LEU A 10 29.30 -14.04 21.58
C LEU A 10 28.93 -15.22 22.51
N PRO A 11 29.06 -15.06 23.84
CA PRO A 11 28.68 -16.11 24.80
C PRO A 11 27.22 -16.60 24.66
N PHE A 12 26.34 -15.76 24.10
CA PHE A 12 24.90 -16.01 23.99
C PHE A 12 24.35 -15.87 22.57
N ALA A 13 25.19 -15.64 21.56
CA ALA A 13 24.78 -15.49 20.16
C ALA A 13 25.90 -15.93 19.21
N LYS A 14 25.55 -16.51 18.06
CA LYS A 14 26.48 -17.00 17.04
C LYS A 14 26.73 -15.98 15.94
N ALA A 15 27.93 -16.02 15.37
CA ALA A 15 28.26 -15.26 14.18
C ALA A 15 27.23 -15.56 13.08
N GLY A 16 26.69 -14.50 12.49
CA GLY A 16 25.64 -14.55 11.49
C GLY A 16 24.24 -14.25 12.01
N GLU A 17 24.01 -14.23 13.33
CA GLU A 17 22.73 -13.82 13.90
C GLU A 17 22.43 -12.33 13.65
N GLU A 18 21.15 -12.01 13.45
CA GLU A 18 20.67 -10.66 13.14
C GLU A 18 20.02 -10.01 14.37
N PHE A 19 20.36 -8.75 14.59
CA PHE A 19 19.85 -7.93 15.67
C PHE A 19 19.19 -6.68 15.11
N LYS A 20 18.14 -6.21 15.78
CA LYS A 20 17.39 -5.00 15.45
C LYS A 20 17.71 -3.89 16.44
N GLU A 21 17.92 -2.69 15.91
CA GLU A 21 18.08 -1.49 16.71
C GLU A 21 16.75 -1.08 17.35
N MET A 22 16.76 -0.87 18.66
CA MET A 22 15.60 -0.43 19.44
C MET A 22 15.98 0.69 20.39
N HIS A 23 15.00 1.56 20.66
CA HIS A 23 15.13 2.62 21.66
C HIS A 23 14.50 2.15 22.96
N ASN A 24 15.31 2.01 24.01
CA ASN A 24 14.87 1.59 25.34
C ASN A 24 15.35 2.62 26.37
N ASP A 25 14.43 3.33 27.03
CA ASP A 25 14.72 4.33 28.09
C ASP A 25 15.87 5.31 27.76
N GLY A 26 15.87 5.85 26.53
CA GLY A 26 16.86 6.83 26.07
C GLY A 26 18.20 6.23 25.62
N ARG A 27 18.32 4.89 25.60
CA ARG A 27 19.47 4.14 25.08
C ARG A 27 19.12 3.47 23.76
N ILE A 28 20.15 3.21 22.94
CA ILE A 28 20.02 2.45 21.71
C ILE A 28 20.57 1.05 21.98
N VAL A 29 19.71 0.04 21.86
CA VAL A 29 20.04 -1.36 22.12
C VAL A 29 19.83 -2.20 20.86
N LEU A 30 20.59 -3.28 20.75
CA LEU A 30 20.41 -4.34 19.77
C LEU A 30 19.68 -5.51 20.42
N ALA A 31 18.50 -5.83 19.90
CA ALA A 31 17.70 -6.95 20.34
C ALA A 31 17.57 -8.00 19.21
N PRO A 32 17.65 -9.31 19.51
CA PRO A 32 17.40 -10.35 18.53
C PRO A 32 15.95 -10.28 18.00
N GLU A 33 15.75 -10.63 16.73
CA GLU A 33 14.41 -10.54 16.10
C GLU A 33 13.42 -11.56 16.68
N ASP A 34 13.91 -12.70 17.15
CA ASP A 34 13.13 -13.72 17.89
C ASP A 34 13.18 -13.47 19.40
N TRP A 35 12.19 -12.72 19.89
CA TRP A 35 12.03 -12.36 21.30
C TRP A 35 11.87 -13.56 22.25
N ASP A 36 11.48 -14.73 21.74
CA ASP A 36 11.16 -15.88 22.57
C ASP A 36 12.40 -16.68 22.99
N GLN A 37 13.57 -16.45 22.35
CA GLN A 37 14.75 -17.30 22.56
C GLN A 37 15.93 -16.62 23.29
N HIS A 38 16.02 -15.28 23.35
CA HIS A 38 17.23 -14.62 23.87
C HIS A 38 16.90 -13.35 24.65
N ARG A 39 17.11 -13.39 25.98
CA ARG A 39 16.86 -12.27 26.92
C ARG A 39 17.95 -11.20 26.97
N HIS A 40 18.85 -11.18 25.99
CA HIS A 40 20.07 -10.36 26.06
C HIS A 40 20.00 -9.22 25.02
N GLU A 41 19.60 -8.04 25.50
CA GLU A 41 19.81 -6.78 24.79
C GLU A 41 21.27 -6.37 24.92
N ILE A 42 21.85 -5.85 23.82
CA ILE A 42 23.20 -5.30 23.81
C ILE A 42 23.10 -3.78 23.69
N ASP A 43 23.58 -3.03 24.68
CA ASP A 43 23.71 -1.59 24.54
C ASP A 43 24.83 -1.28 23.54
N ILE A 44 24.52 -0.48 22.51
CA ILE A 44 25.50 -0.12 21.48
C ILE A 44 26.71 0.61 22.10
N ASN A 45 26.49 1.35 23.20
CA ASN A 45 27.56 2.09 23.86
C ASN A 45 28.53 1.19 24.64
N ASP A 46 28.14 -0.03 24.99
CA ASP A 46 28.98 -0.99 25.71
C ASP A 46 29.98 -1.70 24.77
N ILE A 47 29.74 -1.66 23.46
CA ILE A 47 30.59 -2.31 22.46
C ILE A 47 31.65 -1.35 21.94
N LYS A 48 32.91 -1.58 22.34
CA LYS A 48 34.07 -0.93 21.73
C LYS A 48 34.34 -1.52 20.34
N ASN A 49 34.70 -0.65 19.40
CA ASN A 49 34.92 -1.01 17.99
C ASN A 49 33.71 -1.73 17.38
N PHE A 50 32.53 -1.11 17.49
CA PHE A 50 31.26 -1.67 17.04
C PHE A 50 31.32 -2.29 15.63
N ASP A 51 31.96 -1.62 14.68
CA ASP A 51 32.10 -2.08 13.29
C ASP A 51 32.94 -3.38 13.12
N GLU A 52 33.72 -3.79 14.14
CA GLU A 52 34.44 -5.07 14.14
C GLU A 52 33.58 -6.25 14.64
N TRP A 53 32.47 -5.95 15.31
CA TRP A 53 31.56 -6.92 15.91
C TRP A 53 30.26 -7.02 15.11
N PHE A 54 29.80 -5.90 14.54
CA PHE A 54 28.53 -5.81 13.85
C PHE A 54 28.70 -5.17 12.48
N GLU A 55 28.04 -5.75 11.48
CA GLU A 55 27.88 -5.16 10.16
C GLU A 55 26.44 -4.65 10.02
N GLU A 56 26.26 -3.37 9.71
CA GLU A 56 24.92 -2.82 9.43
C GLU A 56 24.35 -3.52 8.18
N ILE A 57 23.28 -4.29 8.38
CA ILE A 57 22.48 -4.83 7.28
C ILE A 57 21.75 -3.64 6.70
N LYS A 58 22.23 -3.17 5.55
CA LYS A 58 21.49 -2.18 4.76
C LYS A 58 20.17 -2.83 4.37
N GLU A 59 19.08 -2.44 5.04
CA GLU A 59 17.74 -2.72 4.54
C GLU A 59 17.72 -2.24 3.10
N LEU A 60 17.65 -3.20 2.17
CA LEU A 60 17.51 -2.86 0.77
C LEU A 60 16.21 -2.09 0.70
N GLU A 61 16.29 -0.77 0.49
CA GLU A 61 15.08 0.02 0.34
C GLU A 61 14.30 -0.65 -0.80
N GLN A 62 13.05 -1.04 -0.55
CA GLN A 62 12.23 -1.74 -1.54
C GLN A 62 11.26 -0.75 -2.14
N ILE A 63 10.98 -0.93 -3.43
CA ILE A 63 9.92 -0.23 -4.14
C ILE A 63 8.87 -1.27 -4.46
N TYR A 64 7.63 -1.01 -4.08
CA TYR A 64 6.50 -1.87 -4.38
C TYR A 64 5.67 -1.26 -5.50
N TYR A 65 5.09 -2.11 -6.34
CA TYR A 65 4.23 -1.70 -7.45
C TYR A 65 3.23 -2.80 -7.78
N VAL A 66 2.09 -2.43 -8.36
CA VAL A 66 1.13 -3.39 -8.90
C VAL A 66 1.60 -3.84 -10.28
N ASP A 67 1.79 -5.14 -10.47
CA ASP A 67 2.25 -5.64 -11.77
C ASP A 67 1.20 -5.38 -12.87
N SER A 68 1.70 -5.03 -14.05
CA SER A 68 0.95 -4.87 -15.30
C SER A 68 0.18 -6.12 -15.74
N LEU A 69 0.60 -7.32 -15.29
CA LEU A 69 -0.18 -8.56 -15.44
C LEU A 69 -1.38 -8.63 -14.47
N GLY A 70 -1.58 -7.60 -13.64
CA GLY A 70 -2.86 -7.19 -13.05
C GLY A 70 -3.27 -7.84 -11.73
N GLY A 71 -2.49 -8.80 -11.22
CA GLY A 71 -2.96 -9.66 -10.13
C GLY A 71 -2.36 -9.42 -8.75
N TYR A 72 -1.11 -8.93 -8.67
CA TYR A 72 -0.29 -9.01 -7.47
C TYR A 72 0.64 -7.79 -7.30
N VAL A 73 1.07 -7.59 -6.06
CA VAL A 73 2.11 -6.62 -5.69
C VAL A 73 3.47 -7.24 -5.95
N SER A 74 4.32 -6.51 -6.66
CA SER A 74 5.71 -6.86 -6.94
C SER A 74 6.64 -5.89 -6.23
N LYS A 75 7.91 -6.29 -6.10
CA LYS A 75 8.95 -5.46 -5.47
C LYS A 75 10.23 -5.36 -6.32
N ILE A 76 10.90 -4.22 -6.20
CA ILE A 76 12.23 -3.95 -6.78
C ILE A 76 13.13 -3.48 -5.64
N GLU A 77 14.31 -4.07 -5.51
CA GLU A 77 15.33 -3.59 -4.58
C GLU A 77 15.93 -2.27 -5.12
N LYS A 78 16.00 -1.20 -4.32
CA LYS A 78 16.49 0.12 -4.76
C LYS A 78 17.97 0.10 -5.12
N ASN A 79 18.79 -0.80 -4.58
CA ASN A 79 20.16 -0.98 -5.07
C ASN A 79 20.19 -1.46 -6.55
N ARG A 80 19.17 -2.21 -7.00
CA ARG A 80 18.93 -2.55 -8.40
C ARG A 80 18.16 -1.47 -9.15
N SER A 81 17.62 -0.45 -8.48
CA SER A 81 16.92 0.66 -9.16
C SER A 81 17.85 1.49 -10.04
N ALA A 82 19.14 1.57 -9.70
CA ALA A 82 20.17 2.16 -10.54
C ALA A 82 20.32 1.44 -11.90
N ILE A 83 19.91 0.17 -11.97
CA ILE A 83 19.92 -0.66 -13.19
C ILE A 83 18.70 -0.33 -14.08
N PHE A 84 17.62 0.24 -13.52
CA PHE A 84 16.37 0.52 -14.24
C PHE A 84 15.77 1.91 -13.91
N PRO A 85 16.51 3.02 -14.13
CA PRO A 85 16.03 4.36 -13.79
C PRO A 85 14.74 4.73 -14.55
N THR A 86 14.64 4.35 -15.82
CA THR A 86 13.44 4.57 -16.65
C THR A 86 12.22 3.84 -16.10
N ARG A 87 12.40 2.64 -15.54
CA ARG A 87 11.30 1.86 -14.95
C ARG A 87 10.75 2.55 -13.72
N ILE A 88 11.61 3.05 -12.84
CA ILE A 88 11.19 3.78 -11.64
C ILE A 88 10.51 5.10 -12.01
N ALA A 89 11.06 5.84 -12.98
CA ALA A 89 10.43 7.05 -13.49
C ALA A 89 9.02 6.77 -14.04
N ASN A 90 8.86 5.68 -14.80
CA ASN A 90 7.57 5.26 -15.32
C ASN A 90 6.58 4.91 -14.20
N LEU A 91 6.99 4.11 -13.21
CA LEU A 91 6.14 3.76 -12.06
C LEU A 91 5.65 5.00 -11.32
N LYS A 92 6.53 5.98 -11.08
CA LYS A 92 6.15 7.26 -10.47
C LYS A 92 5.19 8.05 -11.35
N SER A 93 5.43 8.11 -12.66
CA SER A 93 4.59 8.90 -13.59
C SER A 93 3.14 8.42 -13.67
N ILE A 94 2.88 7.14 -13.38
CA ILE A 94 1.55 6.54 -13.41
C ILE A 94 0.95 6.34 -12.00
N GLY A 95 1.63 6.82 -10.94
CA GLY A 95 1.17 6.63 -9.56
C GLY A 95 1.21 5.18 -9.07
N ASN A 96 2.05 4.34 -9.66
CA ASN A 96 2.21 2.91 -9.31
C ASN A 96 3.55 2.65 -8.61
N TYR A 97 3.99 3.60 -7.79
CA TYR A 97 5.21 3.54 -7.00
C TYR A 97 4.81 3.66 -5.53
N PHE A 98 5.20 2.68 -4.72
CA PHE A 98 4.89 2.64 -3.30
C PHE A 98 6.15 2.32 -2.49
N GLU A 99 6.26 2.92 -1.30
CA GLU A 99 7.40 2.71 -0.41
C GLU A 99 7.18 1.47 0.47
N THR A 100 5.92 1.09 0.68
CA THR A 100 5.52 -0.07 1.47
C THR A 100 4.68 -1.07 0.67
N GLU A 101 4.72 -2.34 1.08
CA GLU A 101 3.90 -3.39 0.48
C GLU A 101 2.40 -3.15 0.75
N GLU A 102 2.09 -2.62 1.94
CA GLU A 102 0.76 -2.30 2.41
C GLU A 102 0.08 -1.24 1.54
N GLU A 103 0.80 -0.17 1.19
CA GLU A 103 0.31 0.86 0.25
C GLU A 103 -0.02 0.25 -1.12
N ALA A 104 0.90 -0.57 -1.66
CA ALA A 104 0.69 -1.23 -2.94
C ALA A 104 -0.49 -2.22 -2.90
N LYS A 105 -0.67 -2.95 -1.78
CA LYS A 105 -1.80 -3.86 -1.57
C LYS A 105 -3.12 -3.10 -1.48
N LYS A 106 -3.15 -1.97 -0.78
CA LYS A 106 -4.33 -1.09 -0.71
C LYS A 106 -4.69 -0.56 -2.10
N TYR A 107 -3.69 -0.11 -2.87
CA TYR A 107 -3.92 0.35 -4.25
C TYR A 107 -4.43 -0.78 -5.15
N LEU A 108 -3.87 -1.99 -5.05
CA LEU A 108 -4.36 -3.16 -5.78
C LEU A 108 -5.82 -3.50 -5.41
N ALA A 109 -6.18 -3.45 -4.13
CA ALA A 109 -7.55 -3.66 -3.69
C ALA A 109 -8.50 -2.59 -4.25
N TYR A 110 -8.08 -1.33 -4.25
CA TYR A 110 -8.80 -0.23 -4.90
C TYR A 110 -9.01 -0.47 -6.40
N LEU A 111 -7.97 -0.89 -7.14
CA LEU A 111 -8.08 -1.19 -8.57
C LEU A 111 -9.07 -2.32 -8.85
N LYS A 112 -9.04 -3.39 -8.04
CA LYS A 112 -9.97 -4.52 -8.14
C LYS A 112 -11.41 -4.08 -7.86
N ALA A 113 -11.64 -3.34 -6.78
CA ALA A 113 -12.95 -2.79 -6.45
C ALA A 113 -13.49 -1.88 -7.58
N LYS A 114 -12.64 -0.98 -8.08
CA LYS A 114 -12.98 -0.09 -9.20
C LYS A 114 -13.35 -0.85 -10.46
N ALA A 115 -12.66 -1.96 -10.77
CA ALA A 115 -12.97 -2.79 -11.93
C ALA A 115 -14.35 -3.47 -11.78
N ILE A 116 -14.63 -4.06 -10.62
CA ILE A 116 -15.92 -4.71 -10.33
C ILE A 116 -17.07 -3.71 -10.43
N ILE A 117 -16.96 -2.55 -9.78
CA ILE A 117 -18.00 -1.51 -9.82
C ILE A 117 -18.21 -0.98 -11.26
N LYS A 118 -17.14 -0.91 -12.06
CA LYS A 118 -17.25 -0.55 -13.49
C LYS A 118 -18.04 -1.60 -14.28
N GLU A 119 -17.88 -2.89 -14.00
CA GLU A 119 -18.66 -3.94 -14.66
C GLU A 119 -20.15 -3.81 -14.33
N ASP A 120 -20.50 -3.42 -13.10
CA ASP A 120 -21.89 -3.18 -12.68
C ASP A 120 -22.58 -2.05 -13.43
N THR A 121 -21.82 -1.14 -14.07
CA THR A 121 -22.40 -0.10 -14.93
C THR A 121 -23.01 -0.66 -16.23
N LYS A 122 -22.82 -1.96 -16.51
CA LYS A 122 -23.33 -2.64 -17.71
C LYS A 122 -22.87 -1.96 -19.00
N GLY A 123 -21.66 -1.37 -18.97
CA GLY A 123 -21.07 -0.64 -20.09
C GLY A 123 -21.64 0.76 -20.32
N PHE A 124 -22.41 1.31 -19.39
CA PHE A 124 -22.90 2.69 -19.47
C PHE A 124 -21.73 3.67 -19.56
N LYS A 125 -21.79 4.56 -20.56
CA LYS A 125 -20.82 5.63 -20.79
C LYS A 125 -21.61 6.92 -20.94
N PRO A 126 -21.51 7.85 -19.99
CA PRO A 126 -22.20 9.14 -20.09
C PRO A 126 -21.83 9.87 -21.38
N ASP A 127 -22.85 10.37 -22.09
CA ASP A 127 -22.69 11.30 -23.20
C ASP A 127 -22.68 12.74 -22.66
N TRP A 128 -21.49 13.27 -22.42
CA TRP A 128 -21.28 14.59 -21.85
C TRP A 128 -21.87 15.76 -22.66
N ASN A 129 -22.25 15.55 -23.93
CA ASN A 129 -22.89 16.57 -24.74
C ASN A 129 -24.43 16.58 -24.60
N ASN A 130 -25.00 15.58 -23.91
CA ASN A 130 -26.42 15.47 -23.66
C ASN A 130 -26.74 15.91 -22.23
N GLU A 131 -27.23 17.13 -22.06
CA GLU A 131 -27.60 17.67 -20.74
C GLU A 131 -28.81 16.97 -20.10
N ASP A 132 -29.66 16.34 -20.91
CA ASP A 132 -30.87 15.62 -20.48
C ASP A 132 -30.59 14.16 -20.09
N GLU A 133 -29.35 13.68 -20.26
CA GLU A 133 -29.00 12.30 -19.90
C GLU A 133 -28.96 12.12 -18.39
N ASN A 134 -29.80 11.21 -17.89
CA ASN A 134 -29.75 10.81 -16.49
C ASN A 134 -28.45 10.07 -16.15
N ARG A 135 -27.73 10.58 -15.15
CA ARG A 135 -26.47 10.00 -14.65
C ARG A 135 -26.54 9.90 -13.14
N TYR A 136 -26.20 8.71 -12.62
CA TYR A 136 -26.20 8.46 -11.18
C TYR A 136 -24.84 7.97 -10.73
N ARG A 137 -24.39 8.39 -9.55
CA ARG A 137 -23.17 7.89 -8.91
C ARG A 137 -23.47 7.34 -7.53
N GLY A 138 -22.65 6.39 -7.07
CA GLY A 138 -22.68 5.91 -5.70
C GLY A 138 -21.74 6.72 -4.80
N CYS A 139 -22.19 7.04 -3.59
CA CYS A 139 -21.47 7.82 -2.59
C CYS A 139 -21.62 7.20 -1.19
N TRP A 140 -20.72 7.56 -0.27
CA TRP A 140 -20.85 7.23 1.15
C TRP A 140 -21.33 8.45 1.93
N ASP A 141 -22.49 8.34 2.60
CA ASP A 141 -22.97 9.36 3.54
C ASP A 141 -22.25 9.16 4.88
N LEU A 142 -21.26 10.01 5.17
CA LEU A 142 -20.50 9.97 6.41
C LEU A 142 -21.34 10.23 7.67
N LYS A 143 -22.49 10.91 7.56
CA LYS A 143 -23.35 11.20 8.72
C LYS A 143 -24.24 10.02 9.08
N LYS A 144 -24.71 9.29 8.05
CA LYS A 144 -25.60 8.14 8.21
C LYS A 144 -24.88 6.80 8.19
N ASP A 145 -23.58 6.82 7.92
CA ASP A 145 -22.72 5.65 7.74
C ASP A 145 -23.32 4.64 6.75
N THR A 146 -23.75 5.14 5.59
CA THR A 146 -24.46 4.32 4.61
C THR A 146 -24.19 4.77 3.17
N THR A 147 -24.34 3.85 2.23
CA THR A 147 -24.24 4.14 0.80
C THR A 147 -25.50 4.84 0.30
N ILE A 148 -25.33 5.96 -0.40
CA ILE A 148 -26.40 6.70 -1.08
C ILE A 148 -26.06 6.84 -2.56
N TRP A 149 -27.07 7.14 -3.37
CA TRP A 149 -26.86 7.53 -4.77
C TRP A 149 -27.09 9.03 -4.91
N MET A 150 -26.37 9.65 -5.84
CA MET A 150 -26.56 11.05 -6.21
C MET A 150 -26.88 11.13 -7.70
N TYR A 151 -27.77 12.06 -8.04
CA TYR A 151 -27.99 12.49 -9.42
C TYR A 151 -26.89 13.48 -9.79
N GLU A 152 -26.28 13.29 -10.96
CA GLU A 152 -25.30 14.22 -11.50
C GLU A 152 -25.94 15.06 -12.61
N SER A 153 -25.93 16.36 -12.42
CA SER A 153 -26.32 17.30 -13.47
C SER A 153 -25.22 17.37 -14.52
N GLY A 154 -25.55 17.56 -15.80
CA GLY A 154 -24.57 17.67 -16.89
C GLY A 154 -23.51 18.79 -16.73
N ALA A 155 -23.61 19.62 -15.69
CA ALA A 155 -22.72 20.73 -15.39
C ALA A 155 -21.31 20.32 -14.90
N PHE A 156 -21.13 19.10 -14.37
CA PHE A 156 -19.85 18.68 -13.80
C PHE A 156 -19.35 17.37 -14.40
N ARG A 157 -18.10 17.38 -14.85
CA ARG A 157 -17.38 16.18 -15.29
C ARG A 157 -16.39 15.76 -14.21
N GLU A 158 -16.75 14.72 -13.47
CA GLU A 158 -15.91 14.14 -12.43
C GLU A 158 -15.31 12.79 -12.87
N PRO A 159 -14.13 12.39 -12.37
CA PRO A 159 -13.49 11.12 -12.70
C PRO A 159 -14.14 9.90 -11.99
N LEU A 160 -15.45 9.91 -11.81
CA LEU A 160 -16.22 8.91 -11.07
C LEU A 160 -16.86 7.85 -11.98
N ILE A 161 -17.40 6.82 -11.34
CA ILE A 161 -18.19 5.78 -12.00
C ILE A 161 -19.66 6.20 -12.00
N PHE A 162 -20.24 6.24 -13.20
CA PHE A 162 -21.65 6.59 -13.40
C PHE A 162 -22.46 5.38 -13.84
N PHE A 163 -23.74 5.40 -13.46
CA PHE A 163 -24.75 4.40 -13.75
C PHE A 163 -25.91 5.07 -14.48
N LYS A 164 -26.56 4.30 -15.36
CA LYS A 164 -27.72 4.76 -16.14
C LYS A 164 -28.97 4.94 -15.28
N SER A 165 -29.10 4.19 -14.19
CA SER A 165 -30.28 4.21 -13.34
C SER A 165 -29.93 4.05 -11.86
N VAL A 166 -30.79 4.60 -10.99
CA VAL A 166 -30.75 4.37 -9.53
C VAL A 166 -30.82 2.88 -9.19
N LYS A 167 -31.57 2.11 -9.97
CA LYS A 167 -31.70 0.66 -9.79
C LYS A 167 -30.34 -0.03 -9.94
N ASP A 168 -29.57 0.33 -10.96
CA ASP A 168 -28.25 -0.25 -11.18
C ASP A 168 -27.27 0.09 -10.05
N VAL A 169 -27.33 1.32 -9.52
CA VAL A 169 -26.50 1.72 -8.35
C VAL A 169 -26.85 0.87 -7.12
N LYS A 170 -28.14 0.70 -6.83
CA LYS A 170 -28.61 -0.10 -5.69
C LYS A 170 -28.23 -1.57 -5.83
N GLU A 171 -28.43 -2.15 -7.01
CA GLU A 171 -27.99 -3.53 -7.31
C GLU A 171 -26.48 -3.70 -7.09
N SER A 172 -25.67 -2.71 -7.49
CA SER A 172 -24.22 -2.72 -7.28
C SER A 172 -23.84 -2.65 -5.80
N PHE A 173 -24.50 -1.79 -5.00
CA PHE A 173 -24.28 -1.75 -3.55
C PHE A 173 -24.63 -3.06 -2.85
N GLU A 174 -25.72 -3.71 -3.26
CA GLU A 174 -26.16 -4.99 -2.68
C GLU A 174 -25.22 -6.15 -3.03
N LYS A 175 -24.72 -6.19 -4.27
CA LYS A 175 -23.82 -7.26 -4.74
C LYS A 175 -22.39 -7.10 -4.24
N HIS A 176 -21.89 -5.87 -4.20
CA HIS A 176 -20.46 -5.58 -3.99
C HIS A 176 -20.20 -4.54 -2.88
N PRO A 177 -20.73 -4.73 -1.64
CA PRO A 177 -20.60 -3.74 -0.57
C PRO A 177 -19.16 -3.52 -0.11
N ASN A 178 -18.30 -4.55 -0.15
CA ASN A 178 -16.90 -4.47 0.26
C ASN A 178 -16.06 -3.68 -0.75
N GLU A 179 -16.33 -3.88 -2.03
CA GLU A 179 -15.71 -3.16 -3.13
C GLU A 179 -16.08 -1.68 -3.05
N TRP A 180 -17.36 -1.37 -2.83
CA TRP A 180 -17.81 0.02 -2.64
C TRP A 180 -17.14 0.69 -1.44
N ARG A 181 -17.03 -0.01 -0.30
CA ARG A 181 -16.30 0.50 0.86
C ARG A 181 -14.84 0.79 0.48
N THR A 182 -14.17 -0.15 -0.15
CA THR A 182 -12.76 -0.01 -0.58
C THR A 182 -12.58 1.15 -1.56
N TYR A 183 -13.46 1.27 -2.55
CA TYR A 183 -13.41 2.32 -3.58
C TYR A 183 -13.62 3.72 -3.00
N LEU A 184 -14.59 3.87 -2.08
CA LEU A 184 -14.99 5.15 -1.52
C LEU A 184 -14.08 5.64 -0.38
N THR A 185 -13.34 4.75 0.30
CA THR A 185 -12.43 5.12 1.40
C THR A 185 -10.96 5.10 1.01
N TYR A 186 -10.61 4.74 -0.23
CA TYR A 186 -9.24 4.85 -0.70
C TYR A 186 -8.86 6.32 -0.86
N GLU A 187 -7.78 6.75 -0.20
CA GLU A 187 -7.25 8.11 -0.29
C GLU A 187 -6.76 8.35 -1.74
N GLN A 188 -7.47 9.23 -2.46
CA GLN A 188 -7.20 9.59 -3.86
C GLN A 188 -6.31 10.82 -3.98
#